data_AF-M0N2W5-F1
#
_entry.id   AF-M0N2W5-F1
#
_cell.length_a   1.000
_cell.length_b   1.000
_cell.length_c   1.000
_cell.angle_alpha   90.00
_cell.angle_beta   90.00
_cell.angle_gamma   90.00
#
_symmetry.space_group_name_H-M   'P 1'
#
loop_
_entity.id
_entity.type
_entity.pdbx_description
1 polymer ?
#
loop_
_entity_poly.entity_id
_entity_poly.type
_entity_poly.pdbx_seq_one_letter_code
_entity_poly.pdbx_strand_id
1 'polypeptide(L)'
;MTKIDLDGDDAADGLMTLVLAVIEILVDALEREAIRRMESGELTDEEVERLGTQLAAVEEEIDRLEAEAEVSEPVDDLRGELDELVTDLVHRANESDRAEQGVIRDE
;
A
#
# COMPACT_ATOMS: atom_id res chain seq x y z
N MET A 1 -8.59 -14.85 -17.23
CA MET A 1 -7.58 -13.80 -17.45
C MET A 1 -8.31 -12.58 -17.97
N THR A 2 -8.56 -11.62 -17.09
CA THR A 2 -9.13 -10.34 -17.48
C THR A 2 -8.09 -9.62 -18.32
N LYS A 3 -8.38 -9.46 -19.60
CA LYS A 3 -7.50 -8.75 -20.53
C LYS A 3 -7.84 -7.28 -20.37
N ILE A 4 -6.94 -6.52 -19.74
CA ILE A 4 -7.06 -5.07 -19.62
C ILE A 4 -6.65 -4.51 -20.98
N ASP A 5 -7.63 -4.02 -21.74
CA ASP A 5 -7.40 -3.26 -22.98
C ASP A 5 -7.06 -1.84 -22.53
N LEU A 6 -5.81 -1.44 -22.72
CA LEU A 6 -5.33 -0.10 -22.40
C LEU A 6 -4.92 0.55 -23.73
N ASP A 7 -5.62 1.61 -24.12
CA ASP A 7 -5.13 2.52 -25.15
C ASP A 7 -3.79 3.12 -24.67
N GLY A 8 -2.83 3.30 -25.58
CA GLY A 8 -1.41 3.43 -25.21
C GLY A 8 -1.04 4.59 -24.27
N ASP A 9 -1.81 5.69 -24.31
CA ASP A 9 -1.65 6.82 -23.38
C ASP A 9 -2.34 6.50 -22.03
N ASP A 10 -3.58 6.02 -22.05
CA ASP A 10 -4.33 5.58 -20.84
C ASP A 10 -3.61 4.44 -20.07
N ALA A 11 -2.84 3.60 -20.78
CA ALA A 11 -2.02 2.54 -20.21
C ALA A 11 -0.87 3.07 -19.36
N ALA A 12 -0.23 4.14 -19.83
CA ALA A 12 0.91 4.75 -19.16
C ALA A 12 0.45 5.47 -17.90
N ASP A 13 -0.68 6.18 -17.99
CA ASP A 13 -1.27 6.89 -16.85
C ASP A 13 -1.74 5.90 -15.78
N GLY A 14 -2.47 4.85 -16.14
CA GLY A 14 -2.91 3.82 -15.18
C GLY A 14 -1.75 3.06 -14.52
N LEU A 15 -0.65 2.83 -15.26
CA LEU A 15 0.57 2.26 -14.65
C LEU A 15 1.25 3.24 -13.70
N MET A 16 1.27 4.54 -14.03
CA MET A 16 1.78 5.58 -13.15
C MET A 16 0.98 5.63 -11.85
N THR A 17 -0.36 5.66 -11.93
CA THR A 17 -1.26 5.57 -10.76
C THR A 17 -0.93 4.38 -9.88
N LEU A 18 -0.78 3.20 -10.49
CA LEU A 18 -0.48 1.97 -9.75
C LEU A 18 0.89 2.03 -9.06
N VAL A 19 1.90 2.57 -9.73
CA VAL A 19 3.24 2.71 -9.14
C VAL A 19 3.21 3.71 -7.98
N LEU A 20 2.54 4.85 -8.12
CA LEU A 20 2.35 5.82 -7.04
C LEU A 20 1.63 5.19 -5.84
N ALA A 21 0.51 4.48 -6.07
CA ALA A 21 -0.21 3.76 -5.03
C ALA A 21 0.69 2.77 -4.26
N VAL A 22 1.52 2.01 -4.99
CA VAL A 22 2.46 1.07 -4.37
C VAL A 22 3.54 1.79 -3.56
N ILE A 23 4.08 2.89 -4.08
CA ILE A 23 5.10 3.66 -3.38
C ILE A 23 4.53 4.22 -2.07
N GLU A 24 3.34 4.78 -2.07
CA GLU A 24 2.70 5.30 -0.85
C GLU A 24 2.46 4.20 0.18
N ILE A 25 2.05 3.01 -0.23
CA ILE A 25 1.89 1.86 0.68
C ILE A 25 3.24 1.51 1.34
N LEU A 26 4.33 1.61 0.58
CA LEU A 26 5.67 1.39 1.12
C LEU A 26 6.09 2.50 2.09
N VAL A 27 5.79 3.77 1.80
CA VAL A 27 6.06 4.89 2.70
C VAL A 27 5.31 4.70 4.01
N ASP A 28 4.01 4.43 3.99
CA ASP A 28 3.21 4.16 5.20
C ASP A 28 3.79 3.01 6.03
N ALA A 29 4.26 1.95 5.36
CA ALA A 29 4.87 0.82 6.03
C ALA A 29 6.22 1.19 6.68
N LEU A 30 7.02 2.01 6.00
CA LEU A 30 8.29 2.53 6.48
C LEU A 30 8.10 3.49 7.66
N GLU A 31 7.11 4.36 7.62
CA GLU A 31 6.75 5.24 8.74
C GLU A 31 6.36 4.43 9.98
N ARG A 32 5.49 3.42 9.80
CA ARG A 32 5.08 2.52 10.89
C ARG A 32 6.29 1.79 11.48
N GLU A 33 7.24 1.37 10.65
CA GLU A 33 8.49 0.75 11.12
C GLU A 33 9.40 1.75 11.81
N ALA A 34 9.50 2.98 11.31
CA ALA A 34 10.25 4.06 11.93
C ALA A 34 9.74 4.30 13.37
N ILE A 35 8.42 4.44 13.53
CA ILE A 35 7.78 4.60 14.84
C ILE A 35 8.12 3.42 15.76
N ARG A 36 8.00 2.17 15.27
CA ARG A 36 8.36 0.99 16.07
C ARG A 36 9.80 1.01 16.55
N ARG A 37 10.76 1.37 15.69
CA ARG A 37 12.19 1.45 16.02
C ARG A 37 12.52 2.62 16.95
N MET A 38 11.77 3.71 16.85
CA MET A 38 11.86 4.84 17.78
C MET A 38 11.38 4.43 19.17
N GLU A 39 10.24 3.74 19.26
CA GLU A 39 9.67 3.26 20.52
C GLU A 39 10.52 2.16 21.18
N SER A 40 11.19 1.31 20.39
CA SER A 40 12.09 0.27 20.89
C SER A 40 13.46 0.81 21.34
N GLY A 41 13.79 2.06 21.01
CA GLY A 41 15.12 2.66 21.27
C GLY A 41 16.22 2.10 20.36
N GLU A 42 15.87 1.51 19.22
CA GLU A 42 16.82 0.98 18.23
C GLU A 42 17.46 2.09 17.37
N LEU A 43 16.94 3.32 17.46
CA LEU A 43 17.48 4.50 16.77
C LEU A 43 17.91 5.56 17.79
N THR A 44 19.05 6.20 17.52
CA THR A 44 19.48 7.41 18.22
C THR A 44 18.70 8.64 17.74
N ASP A 45 18.66 9.71 18.55
CA ASP A 45 17.95 10.95 18.20
C ASP A 45 18.38 11.53 16.83
N GLU A 46 19.68 11.46 16.52
CA GLU A 46 20.22 11.91 15.23
C GLU A 46 19.77 11.01 14.06
N GLU A 47 19.63 9.70 14.29
CA GLU A 47 19.11 8.77 13.27
C GLU A 47 17.61 8.97 13.03
N VAL A 48 16.86 9.32 14.07
CA VAL A 48 15.44 9.68 13.98
C VAL A 48 15.25 10.93 13.14
N GLU A 49 16.00 12.00 13.44
CA GLU A 49 15.91 13.26 12.69
C GLU A 49 16.28 13.06 11.21
N ARG A 50 17.35 12.30 10.95
CA ARG A 50 17.79 11.97 9.60
C ARG A 50 16.74 11.14 8.85
N LEU A 51 16.14 10.16 9.51
CA LEU A 51 15.09 9.31 8.93
C LEU A 51 13.84 10.13 8.58
N GLY A 52 13.36 10.97 9.50
CA GLY A 52 12.22 11.85 9.25
C GLY A 52 12.46 12.80 8.08
N THR A 53 13.66 13.39 7.99
CA THR A 53 14.01 14.26 6.86
C THR A 53 14.01 13.51 5.52
N GLN A 54 14.44 12.25 5.50
CA GLN A 54 14.45 11.44 4.29
C GLN A 54 13.03 11.03 3.85
N LEU A 55 12.18 10.65 4.81
CA LEU A 55 10.78 10.30 4.52
C LEU A 55 10.01 11.50 3.99
N ALA A 56 10.15 12.68 4.61
CA ALA A 56 9.52 13.91 4.14
C ALA A 56 9.98 14.31 2.71
N ALA A 57 11.25 14.08 2.37
CA ALA A 57 11.74 14.32 1.01
C ALA A 57 11.13 13.33 0.00
N VAL A 58 10.88 12.08 0.40
CA VAL A 58 10.19 11.10 -0.45
C VAL A 58 8.73 11.51 -0.68
N GLU A 59 8.03 11.93 0.37
CA GLU A 59 6.65 12.45 0.27
C GLU A 59 6.55 13.63 -0.68
N GLU A 60 7.46 14.61 -0.57
CA GLU A 60 7.48 15.78 -1.48
C GLU A 60 7.70 15.38 -2.95
N GLU A 61 8.50 14.35 -3.22
CA GLU A 61 8.68 13.82 -4.57
C GLU A 61 7.43 13.11 -5.08
N ILE A 62 6.72 12.37 -4.22
CA ILE A 62 5.46 11.69 -4.57
C ILE A 62 4.39 12.73 -4.90
N ASP A 63 4.20 13.74 -4.05
CA ASP A 63 3.24 14.84 -4.27
C ASP A 63 3.49 15.54 -5.61
N ARG A 64 4.77 15.73 -5.96
CA ARG A 64 5.15 16.32 -7.25
C ARG A 64 4.81 15.41 -8.43
N LEU A 65 5.13 14.13 -8.33
CA LEU A 65 4.85 13.15 -9.38
C LEU A 65 3.35 12.96 -9.60
N GLU A 66 2.56 12.98 -8.53
CA GLU A 66 1.09 12.94 -8.61
C GLU A 66 0.54 14.19 -9.30
N ALA A 67 1.08 15.37 -8.98
CA ALA A 67 0.68 16.62 -9.65
C ALA A 67 1.09 16.70 -11.13
N GLU A 68 2.17 16.02 -11.52
CA GLU A 68 2.65 15.93 -12.91
C GLU A 68 1.89 14.87 -13.72
N ALA A 69 1.38 13.84 -13.06
CA ALA A 69 0.63 12.78 -13.72
C ALA A 69 -0.79 13.27 -14.07
N GLU A 70 -1.19 13.12 -15.34
CA GLU A 70 -2.58 13.29 -15.77
C GLU A 70 -3.36 12.03 -15.37
N VAL A 71 -3.54 11.84 -14.06
CA VAL A 71 -4.13 10.61 -13.54
C VAL A 71 -5.62 10.58 -13.86
N SER A 72 -6.06 9.59 -14.64
CA SER A 72 -7.48 9.37 -14.94
C SER A 72 -8.32 9.09 -13.69
N GLU A 73 -7.69 8.52 -12.65
CA GLU A 73 -8.30 8.18 -11.36
C GLU A 73 -7.32 8.55 -10.21
N PRO A 74 -7.79 9.19 -9.13
CA PRO A 74 -6.96 9.48 -7.95
C PRO A 74 -6.29 8.23 -7.37
N VAL A 75 -5.06 8.38 -6.86
CA VAL A 75 -4.31 7.28 -6.24
C VAL A 75 -5.04 6.70 -5.03
N ASP A 76 -5.69 7.56 -4.23
CA ASP A 76 -6.51 7.19 -3.08
C ASP A 76 -7.66 6.22 -3.43
N ASP A 77 -8.29 6.41 -4.59
CA ASP A 77 -9.42 5.57 -5.02
C ASP A 77 -8.93 4.14 -5.31
N LEU A 78 -7.80 4.00 -6.01
CA LEU A 78 -7.19 2.70 -6.29
C LEU A 78 -6.74 1.99 -5.01
N ARG A 79 -6.21 2.73 -4.02
CA ARG A 79 -5.85 2.17 -2.72
C ARG A 79 -7.08 1.62 -1.99
N GLY A 80 -8.19 2.35 -2.01
CA GLY A 80 -9.47 1.90 -1.45
C GLY A 80 -9.96 0.60 -2.09
N GLU A 81 -9.93 0.50 -3.42
CA GLU A 81 -10.33 -0.71 -4.14
C GLU A 81 -9.43 -1.91 -3.80
N LEU A 82 -8.11 -1.70 -3.67
CA LEU A 82 -7.18 -2.75 -3.26
C LEU A 82 -7.44 -3.21 -1.83
N ASP A 83 -7.73 -2.30 -0.90
CA ASP A 83 -8.05 -2.63 0.49
C ASP A 83 -9.34 -3.45 0.62
N GLU A 84 -10.37 -3.12 -0.16
CA GLU A 84 -11.61 -3.92 -0.21
C GLU A 84 -11.34 -5.34 -0.72
N LEU A 85 -10.60 -5.48 -1.83
CA LEU A 85 -10.26 -6.78 -2.40
C LEU A 85 -9.39 -7.62 -1.47
N VAL A 86 -8.42 -7.01 -0.79
CA VAL A 86 -7.56 -7.69 0.20
C VAL A 86 -8.40 -8.12 1.40
N THR A 87 -9.28 -7.27 1.90
CA THR A 87 -10.16 -7.57 3.03
C THR A 87 -11.07 -8.76 2.72
N ASP A 88 -11.66 -8.80 1.54
CA ASP A 88 -12.49 -9.92 1.07
C ASP A 88 -11.71 -11.24 0.98
N LEU A 89 -10.48 -11.19 0.44
CA LEU A 89 -9.63 -12.37 0.35
C LEU A 89 -9.24 -12.91 1.73
N VAL A 90 -8.88 -12.01 2.65
CA VAL A 90 -8.54 -12.36 4.04
C VAL A 90 -9.76 -12.94 4.76
N HIS A 91 -10.96 -12.40 4.53
CA HIS A 91 -12.17 -12.94 5.13
C HIS A 91 -12.47 -14.34 4.63
N ARG A 92 -12.39 -14.56 3.32
CA ARG A 92 -12.60 -15.88 2.70
C ARG A 92 -11.61 -16.93 3.17
N ALA A 93 -10.33 -16.58 3.33
CA ALA A 93 -9.32 -17.48 3.85
C ALA A 93 -9.62 -17.89 5.30
N ASN A 94 -10.04 -16.92 6.14
CA ASN A 94 -10.42 -17.15 7.53
C ASN A 94 -11.72 -17.96 7.71
N GLU A 95 -12.67 -17.87 6.78
CA GLU A 95 -13.89 -18.68 6.78
C GLU A 95 -13.62 -20.13 6.33
N SER A 96 -12.71 -20.30 5.36
CA SER A 96 -12.32 -21.63 4.85
C SER A 96 -11.64 -22.47 5.94
N ASP A 97 -10.75 -21.87 6.73
CA ASP A 97 -10.07 -22.55 7.86
C ASP A 97 -11.03 -22.94 9.00
N ARG A 98 -12.14 -22.21 9.20
CA ARG A 98 -13.14 -22.51 10.24
C ARG A 98 -14.08 -23.63 9.82
N ALA A 99 -14.44 -23.70 8.54
CA ALA A 99 -15.26 -24.79 8.00
C ALA A 99 -14.54 -26.14 8.10
N GLU A 100 -13.21 -26.17 7.96
CA GLU A 100 -12.42 -27.41 8.10
C GLU A 100 -12.23 -27.84 9.57
N GLN A 101 -12.09 -26.89 10.51
CA GLN A 101 -11.91 -27.21 11.94
C GLN A 101 -13.21 -27.55 12.69
N GLY A 102 -14.37 -27.06 12.21
CA GLY A 102 -15.68 -27.39 12.78
C GLY A 102 -16.13 -28.81 12.51
N VAL A 103 -15.70 -29.41 11.39
CA VAL A 103 -16.09 -30.76 10.96
C VAL A 103 -15.35 -31.86 11.75
N ILE A 104 -14.21 -31.56 12.39
CA ILE A 104 -13.39 -32.55 13.12
C ILE A 104 -13.80 -32.70 14.61
N ARG A 105 -14.65 -31.82 15.16
CA ARG A 105 -15.04 -31.87 16.60
C ARG A 105 -16.33 -32.63 16.91
N ASP A 106 -17.05 -33.11 15.91
CA ASP A 106 -18.24 -33.95 16.06
C ASP A 106 -17.96 -35.42 15.67
N GLU A 107 -17.01 -36.09 16.35
CA GLU A 107 -16.89 -37.57 16.37
C GLU A 107 -16.53 -38.08 17.78
#